data_AF-A0AAW1WY33-F1
#
_entry.id   AF-A0AAW1WY33-F1
#
_cell.length_a   1.000
_cell.length_b   1.000
_cell.length_c   1.000
_cell.angle_alpha   90.00
_cell.angle_beta   90.00
_cell.angle_gamma   90.00
#
_symmetry.space_group_name_H-M   'P 1'
#
loop_
_entity.id
_entity.type
_entity.pdbx_description
1 polymer ?
#
loop_
_entity_poly.entity_id
_entity_poly.type
_entity_poly.pdbx_seq_one_letter_code
_entity_poly.pdbx_strand_id
1 'polypeptide(L)'
;MKVTEKCDVYSFGVLALEVIMGKQVGDFISPISPSSDDANTLLKDVLDQRLPPPTPQVKDELITIARVAIECRNSHPQSRPTMQKVSQVLSSQMHFPINNQILHSNNVLID
;
A
#
# COMPACT_ATOMS: atom_id res chain seq x y z
N MET A 1 25.73 4.67 7.84
CA MET A 1 24.43 4.93 7.18
C MET A 1 24.23 6.44 7.09
N LYS A 2 23.98 6.99 5.90
CA LYS A 2 23.67 8.43 5.75
C LYS A 2 22.17 8.61 5.91
N VAL A 3 21.75 9.45 6.85
CA VAL A 3 20.33 9.80 7.03
C VAL A 3 19.94 10.79 5.93
N THR A 4 18.91 10.46 5.16
CA THR A 4 18.34 11.30 4.08
C THR A 4 16.84 11.08 4.00
N GLU A 5 16.13 11.89 3.22
CA GLU A 5 14.70 11.69 2.89
C GLU A 5 14.39 10.28 2.35
N LYS A 6 15.40 9.59 1.78
CA LYS A 6 15.23 8.21 1.27
C LYS A 6 15.03 7.21 2.41
N CYS A 7 15.43 7.53 3.64
CA CYS A 7 15.12 6.73 4.82
C CYS A 7 13.61 6.73 5.08
N ASP A 8 12.96 7.89 4.98
CA ASP A 8 11.51 8.01 5.16
C ASP A 8 10.76 7.26 4.05
N VAL A 9 11.25 7.30 2.81
CA VAL A 9 10.71 6.50 1.70
C VAL A 9 10.79 5.01 2.01
N TYR A 10 11.92 4.52 2.55
CA TYR A 10 12.06 3.11 2.91
C TYR A 10 11.08 2.72 4.02
N SER A 11 11.02 3.52 5.09
CA SER A 11 10.12 3.28 6.22
C SER A 11 8.65 3.31 5.78
N PHE A 12 8.28 4.21 4.86
CA PHE A 12 6.96 4.22 4.23
C PHE A 12 6.67 2.91 3.51
N GLY A 13 7.61 2.40 2.70
CA GLY A 13 7.43 1.15 1.98
C GLY A 13 7.26 -0.06 2.89
N VAL A 14 7.94 -0.08 4.05
CA VAL A 14 7.71 -1.09 5.10
C VAL A 14 6.29 -0.95 5.66
N LEU A 15 5.91 0.25 6.11
CA LEU A 15 4.61 0.52 6.71
C LEU A 15 3.44 0.20 5.76
N ALA A 16 3.55 0.56 4.49
CA ALA A 16 2.51 0.26 3.50
C ALA A 16 2.27 -1.24 3.34
N LEU A 17 3.35 -2.06 3.33
CA LEU A 17 3.21 -3.51 3.29
C LEU A 17 2.63 -4.06 4.59
N GLU A 18 3.04 -3.54 5.75
CA GLU A 18 2.45 -3.91 7.05
C GLU A 18 0.93 -3.68 7.08
N VAL A 19 0.47 -2.55 6.54
CA VAL A 19 -0.95 -2.22 6.44
C VAL A 19 -1.68 -3.19 5.50
N ILE A 20 -1.13 -3.46 4.31
CA ILE A 20 -1.76 -4.40 3.35
C ILE A 20 -1.85 -5.81 3.95
N MET A 21 -0.82 -6.22 4.68
CA MET A 21 -0.71 -7.53 5.32
C MET A 21 -1.49 -7.65 6.63
N GLY A 22 -1.86 -6.53 7.24
CA GLY A 22 -2.49 -6.49 8.55
C GLY A 22 -1.63 -7.03 9.70
N LYS A 23 -0.30 -7.10 9.50
CA LYS A 23 0.66 -7.68 10.45
C LYS A 23 2.02 -6.98 10.35
N GLN A 24 2.81 -7.01 11.42
CA GLN A 24 4.10 -6.34 11.47
C GLN A 24 5.15 -7.11 10.64
N VAL A 25 5.99 -6.39 9.88
CA VAL A 25 7.01 -7.00 9.00
C VAL A 25 8.11 -7.67 9.82
N GLY A 26 8.27 -7.28 11.10
CA GLY A 26 9.17 -7.95 12.05
C GLY A 26 8.90 -9.45 12.24
N ASP A 27 7.67 -9.90 11.99
CA ASP A 27 7.27 -11.31 12.09
C ASP A 27 7.61 -12.13 10.83
N PHE A 28 8.03 -11.47 9.74
CA PHE A 28 8.35 -12.09 8.46
C PHE A 28 9.74 -11.65 7.97
N ILE A 29 10.78 -12.37 8.41
CA ILE A 29 12.12 -12.32 7.79
C ILE A 29 12.11 -13.07 6.45
N SER A 30 11.15 -12.78 5.58
CA SER A 30 11.20 -13.24 4.19
C SER A 30 11.18 -12.01 3.29
N PRO A 31 12.23 -11.79 2.48
CA PRO A 31 12.20 -10.71 1.51
C PRO A 31 11.01 -11.01 0.57
N ILE A 32 10.03 -10.11 0.56
CA ILE A 32 9.05 -10.06 -0.52
C ILE A 32 9.87 -9.82 -1.79
N SER A 33 10.21 -10.91 -2.48
CA SER A 33 11.07 -10.87 -3.65
C SER A 33 10.30 -10.18 -4.77
N PRO A 34 10.93 -9.24 -5.49
CA PRO A 34 10.32 -8.56 -6.63
C PRO A 34 10.10 -9.50 -7.83
N SER A 35 10.46 -10.79 -7.73
CA SER A 35 10.52 -11.74 -8.85
C SER A 35 9.25 -12.57 -9.07
N SER A 36 8.14 -12.25 -8.42
CA SER A 36 6.87 -12.92 -8.72
C SER A 36 6.16 -12.16 -9.84
N ASP A 37 6.35 -12.62 -11.08
CA ASP A 37 5.55 -12.16 -12.23
C ASP A 37 4.05 -12.46 -12.06
N ASP A 38 3.70 -13.33 -11.12
CA ASP A 38 2.32 -13.58 -10.70
C ASP A 38 1.87 -12.59 -9.62
N ALA A 39 1.24 -11.50 -10.04
CA ALA A 39 0.54 -10.58 -9.14
C ALA A 39 -0.47 -11.31 -8.22
N ASN A 40 -1.01 -12.45 -8.67
CA ASN A 40 -1.90 -13.31 -7.87
C ASN A 40 -1.18 -13.99 -6.70
N THR A 41 0.07 -14.40 -6.89
CA THR A 41 0.90 -15.06 -5.86
C THR A 41 1.42 -14.01 -4.87
N LEU A 42 1.78 -12.83 -5.37
CA LEU A 42 2.15 -11.68 -4.54
C LEU A 42 1.03 -11.33 -3.55
N LEU A 43 -0.23 -11.31 -3.98
CA LEU A 43 -1.35 -10.93 -3.11
C LEU A 43 -1.77 -12.00 -2.09
N LYS A 44 -1.73 -13.29 -2.43
CA LYS A 44 -2.23 -14.34 -1.51
C LYS A 44 -1.50 -14.37 -0.18
N ASP A 45 -0.20 -14.09 -0.18
CA ASP A 45 0.64 -14.10 1.02
C ASP A 45 0.78 -12.71 1.67
N VAL A 46 0.34 -11.66 0.96
CA VAL A 46 0.50 -10.25 1.35
C VAL A 46 -0.81 -9.61 1.81
N LEU A 47 -1.99 -10.15 1.51
CA LEU A 47 -3.26 -9.57 1.98
C LEU A 47 -3.61 -10.02 3.40
N ASP A 48 -4.17 -9.09 4.20
CA ASP A 48 -4.74 -9.40 5.53
C ASP A 48 -5.89 -10.40 5.41
N GLN A 49 -5.64 -11.64 5.86
CA GLN A 49 -6.60 -12.74 5.79
C GLN A 49 -7.81 -12.56 6.72
N ARG A 50 -7.78 -11.59 7.63
CA ARG A 50 -8.91 -11.26 8.51
C ARG A 50 -9.99 -10.45 7.78
N LEU A 51 -9.66 -9.89 6.62
CA LEU A 51 -10.59 -9.10 5.80
C LEU A 51 -11.28 -9.97 4.74
N PRO A 52 -12.49 -9.60 4.28
CA PRO A 52 -13.12 -10.23 3.13
C PRO A 52 -12.24 -10.11 1.88
N PRO A 53 -12.35 -11.05 0.92
CA PRO A 53 -11.64 -10.93 -0.35
C PRO A 53 -11.95 -9.61 -1.06
N PRO A 54 -10.94 -8.88 -1.59
CA PRO A 54 -11.17 -7.61 -2.27
C PRO A 54 -11.93 -7.80 -3.59
N THR A 55 -12.67 -6.77 -3.99
CA THR A 55 -13.24 -6.70 -5.35
C THR A 55 -12.10 -6.63 -6.39
N PRO A 56 -12.34 -6.96 -7.66
CA PRO A 56 -11.31 -6.88 -8.71
C PRO A 56 -10.66 -5.48 -8.81
N GLN A 57 -11.45 -4.41 -8.68
CA GLN A 57 -10.93 -3.04 -8.70
C GLN A 57 -9.99 -2.77 -7.52
N VAL A 58 -10.42 -3.11 -6.30
CA VAL A 58 -9.60 -2.93 -5.09
C VAL A 58 -8.33 -3.80 -5.17
N LYS A 59 -8.42 -4.97 -5.79
CA LYS A 59 -7.28 -5.84 -6.01
C LYS A 59 -6.21 -5.18 -6.89
N ASP A 60 -6.60 -4.52 -7.97
CA ASP A 60 -5.66 -3.81 -8.87
C ASP A 60 -5.01 -2.60 -8.17
N GLU A 61 -5.78 -1.88 -7.34
CA GLU A 61 -5.25 -0.82 -6.48
C GLU A 61 -4.22 -1.36 -5.48
N LEU A 62 -4.52 -2.47 -4.80
CA LEU A 62 -3.62 -3.14 -3.85
C LEU A 62 -2.33 -3.62 -4.52
N ILE A 63 -2.41 -4.20 -5.73
CA ILE A 63 -1.23 -4.58 -6.52
C ILE A 63 -0.35 -3.36 -6.77
N THR A 64 -0.95 -2.22 -7.10
CA THR A 64 -0.21 -1.01 -7.41
C THR A 64 0.47 -0.43 -6.17
N ILE A 65 -0.24 -0.37 -5.03
CA ILE A 65 0.33 0.05 -3.75
C ILE A 65 1.49 -0.87 -3.35
N ALA A 66 1.31 -2.20 -3.46
CA ALA A 66 2.35 -3.18 -3.15
C ALA A 66 3.60 -3.00 -4.01
N ARG A 67 3.44 -2.79 -5.33
CA ARG A 67 4.56 -2.52 -6.25
C ARG A 67 5.35 -1.28 -5.84
N VAL A 68 4.67 -0.16 -5.60
CA VAL A 68 5.32 1.09 -5.16
C VAL A 68 6.03 0.89 -3.82
N ALA A 69 5.42 0.16 -2.88
CA ALA A 69 6.02 -0.12 -1.58
C ALA A 69 7.29 -1.00 -1.70
N ILE A 70 7.31 -1.97 -2.62
CA ILE A 70 8.50 -2.77 -2.94
C ILE A 70 9.62 -1.88 -3.50
N GLU A 71 9.31 -0.96 -4.41
CA GLU A 71 10.29 0.01 -4.94
C GLU A 71 10.83 0.94 -3.86
N CYS A 72 9.97 1.39 -2.94
CA CYS A 72 10.35 2.21 -1.79
C CYS A 72 11.37 1.51 -0.88
N ARG A 73 11.30 0.19 -0.77
CA ARG A 73 12.18 -0.65 0.06
C ARG A 73 13.50 -1.03 -0.63
N ASN A 74 13.83 -0.45 -1.79
CA ASN A 74 15.07 -0.80 -2.49
C ASN A 74 16.32 -0.59 -1.60
N SER A 75 17.22 -1.57 -1.58
CA SER A 75 18.48 -1.52 -0.83
C SER A 75 19.35 -0.34 -1.24
N HIS A 76 19.27 0.10 -2.50
CA HIS A 76 19.96 1.28 -3.02
C HIS A 76 19.06 2.53 -2.87
N PRO A 77 19.42 3.51 -2.01
CA PRO A 77 18.58 4.69 -1.77
C PRO A 77 18.25 5.51 -3.03
N GLN A 78 19.14 5.51 -4.03
CA GLN A 78 18.95 6.23 -5.30
C GLN A 78 17.93 5.58 -6.23
N SER A 79 17.70 4.27 -6.06
CA SER A 79 16.70 3.53 -6.83
C SER A 79 15.29 3.64 -6.22
N ARG A 80 15.16 4.21 -5.02
CA ARG A 80 13.85 4.47 -4.41
C ARG A 80 13.20 5.66 -5.11
N PRO A 81 11.86 5.70 -5.27
CA PRO A 81 11.15 6.87 -5.76
C PRO A 81 11.28 8.07 -4.79
N THR A 82 10.78 9.22 -5.20
CA THR A 82 10.54 10.36 -4.29
C THR A 82 9.17 10.22 -3.65
N MET A 83 8.96 10.78 -2.44
CA MET A 83 7.62 10.79 -1.83
C MET A 83 6.58 11.50 -2.70
N GLN A 84 7.00 12.50 -3.51
CA GLN A 84 6.13 13.12 -4.51
C GLN A 84 5.64 12.11 -5.55
N LYS A 85 6.53 11.26 -6.08
CA LYS A 85 6.16 10.24 -7.06
C LYS A 85 5.26 9.17 -6.43
N VAL A 86 5.57 8.76 -5.20
CA VAL A 86 4.73 7.84 -4.42
C VAL A 86 3.32 8.41 -4.27
N SER A 87 3.20 9.65 -3.78
CA SER A 87 1.92 10.34 -3.61
C SER A 87 1.11 10.41 -4.92
N GLN A 88 1.75 10.79 -6.02
CA GLN A 88 1.09 10.83 -7.34
C GLN A 88 0.52 9.47 -7.75
N VAL A 89 1.30 8.39 -7.62
CA VAL A 89 0.82 7.05 -7.99
C VAL A 89 -0.38 6.65 -7.13
N LEU A 90 -0.31 6.89 -5.82
CA LEU A 90 -1.41 6.57 -4.90
C LEU A 90 -2.66 7.41 -5.20
N SER A 91 -2.52 8.70 -5.49
CA SER A 91 -3.65 9.57 -5.82
C SER A 91 -4.29 9.27 -7.17
N SER A 92 -3.53 8.81 -8.17
CA SER A 92 -4.08 8.47 -9.50
C SER A 92 -4.83 7.14 -9.53
N GLN A 93 -4.55 6.24 -8.57
CA GLN A 93 -5.18 4.92 -8.50
C GLN A 93 -6.35 4.86 -7.54
N MET A 94 -6.45 5.82 -6.61
CA MET A 94 -7.62 5.99 -5.76
C MET A 94 -8.79 6.51 -6.59
N HIS A 95 -9.43 5.61 -7.35
CA HIS A 95 -10.68 5.89 -8.05
C HIS A 95 -11.90 5.82 -7.10
N PHE A 96 -11.65 5.83 -5.78
CA PHE A 96 -12.65 6.22 -4.82
C PHE A 96 -12.94 7.70 -5.02
N PRO A 97 -14.18 8.11 -5.38
CA PRO A 97 -14.57 9.45 -5.03
C PRO A 97 -14.32 9.56 -3.52
N ILE A 98 -13.60 10.60 -3.08
CA ILE A 98 -13.72 11.08 -1.72
C ILE A 98 -15.16 11.62 -1.62
N ASN A 99 -16.15 10.73 -1.69
CA ASN A 99 -17.51 11.04 -1.35
C ASN A 99 -17.47 11.22 0.15
N ASN A 100 -17.54 12.48 0.58
CA ASN A 100 -18.37 13.05 1.65
C ASN A 100 -19.39 12.16 2.40
N GLN A 101 -19.18 10.86 2.58
CA GLN A 101 -20.07 9.98 3.34
C GLN A 101 -20.02 10.24 4.85
N ILE A 102 -19.12 11.12 5.33
CA ILE A 102 -19.16 11.63 6.70
C ILE A 102 -20.15 12.81 6.85
N LEU A 103 -20.58 13.47 5.77
CA LEU A 103 -21.47 14.65 5.85
C LEU A 103 -22.95 14.37 5.54
N HIS A 104 -23.34 13.16 5.11
CA HIS A 104 -24.74 12.87 4.77
C HIS A 104 -25.51 11.96 5.74
N SER A 105 -24.94 11.57 6.88
CA SER A 105 -25.67 10.80 7.90
C SER A 105 -26.48 11.65 8.91
N ASN A 106 -26.45 12.99 8.82
CA ASN A 106 -27.23 13.86 9.72
C ASN A 106 -28.49 14.45 9.05
N ASN A 107 -29.29 13.62 8.39
CA ASN A 107 -30.66 14.01 8.03
C ASN A 107 -31.62 12.81 8.11
N VAL A 108 -31.54 12.04 9.19
CA VAL A 108 -32.68 11.21 9.61
C VAL A 108 -33.68 12.16 10.28
N LEU A 109 -34.75 12.40 9.54
CA LEU A 109 -35.99 13.04 9.97
C LEU A 109 -36.46 12.41 11.29
N ILE A 110 -36.58 13.20 12.34
CA ILE A 110 -37.35 12.84 13.54
C ILE A 110 -38.74 13.44 13.32
N ASP A 111 -39.73 12.57 13.11
CA ASP A 111 -41.08 12.78 13.64
C ASP A 111 -41.11 12.34 15.11
#